data_AF-A0A1G8VI06-F1
#
_entry.id   AF-A0A1G8VI06-F1
#
_cell.length_a   1.000
_cell.length_b   1.000
_cell.length_c   1.000
_cell.angle_alpha   90.00
_cell.angle_beta   90.00
_cell.angle_gamma   90.00
#
_symmetry.space_group_name_H-M   'P 1'
#
loop_
_entity.id
_entity.type
_entity.pdbx_description
1 polymer ?
#
loop_
_entity_poly.entity_id
_entity_poly.type
_entity_poly.pdbx_seq_one_letter_code
_entity_poly.pdbx_strand_id
1 'polypeptide(L)' 'MVDRSNVCKACEGTGMLSDDEEWQYTCTVCGGDGSFLPGDRAEPARPINVDENNRLLD' A
#
# COMPACT_ATOMS: atom_id res chain seq x y z
N MET A 1 20.42 1.53 -12.65
CA MET A 1 19.77 2.49 -11.73
C MET A 1 18.63 1.73 -11.10
N VAL A 2 18.60 1.58 -9.77
CA VAL A 2 17.48 0.90 -9.10
C VAL A 2 16.37 1.93 -8.96
N ASP A 3 15.30 1.76 -9.73
CA ASP A 3 14.08 2.55 -9.65
C ASP A 3 13.44 2.35 -8.27
N ARG A 4 13.84 3.18 -7.31
CA ARG A 4 13.27 3.27 -5.96
C ARG A 4 11.79 3.74 -5.95
N SER A 5 11.21 4.01 -7.12
CA SER A 5 9.82 4.46 -7.26
C SER A 5 8.79 3.36 -6.95
N ASN A 6 9.19 2.08 -6.95
CA ASN A 6 8.28 0.97 -6.68
C ASN A 6 8.27 0.51 -5.23
N VAL A 7 9.05 1.10 -4.34
CA VAL A 7 8.97 0.77 -2.91
C VAL A 7 7.68 1.35 -2.34
N CYS A 8 6.90 0.52 -1.64
CA CYS A 8 5.70 0.97 -0.97
C CYS A 8 6.09 1.92 0.15
N LYS A 9 5.76 3.21 0.00
CA LYS A 9 6.09 4.25 0.99
C LYS A 9 5.30 4.11 2.30
N ALA A 10 4.16 3.42 2.27
CA ALA A 10 3.34 3.24 3.46
C ALA A 10 4.04 2.33 4.48
N CYS A 11 4.60 1.21 4.02
CA CYS A 11 5.34 0.27 4.86
C CYS A 11 6.86 0.32 4.63
N GLU A 12 7.36 1.31 3.91
CA GLU A 12 8.78 1.48 3.56
C GLU A 12 9.50 0.23 3.01
N GLY A 13 8.79 -0.64 2.28
CA GLY A 13 9.39 -1.89 1.78
C GLY A 13 9.16 -3.14 2.61
N THR A 14 8.58 -3.04 3.81
CA THR A 14 8.44 -4.19 4.72
C THR A 14 7.24 -5.08 4.40
N GLY A 15 6.22 -4.56 3.72
CA GLY A 15 4.94 -5.23 3.52
C GLY A 15 4.06 -5.26 4.78
N MET A 16 4.51 -4.66 5.88
CA MET A 16 3.82 -4.66 7.17
C MET A 16 3.78 -3.25 7.76
N LEU A 17 2.63 -2.90 8.32
CA LEU A 17 2.43 -1.67 9.06
C LEU A 17 2.40 -2.02 10.55
N SER A 18 3.01 -1.16 11.36
CA SER A 18 2.92 -1.23 12.82
C SER A 18 2.21 0.01 13.33
N ASP A 19 1.22 -0.16 14.19
CA ASP A 19 0.57 0.97 14.87
C ASP A 19 1.35 1.40 16.13
N ASP A 20 0.86 2.44 16.81
CA ASP A 20 1.44 2.97 18.06
C ASP A 20 1.40 1.92 19.20
N GLU A 21 0.48 0.96 19.10
CA GLU A 21 0.37 -0.21 19.98
C GLU A 21 1.31 -1.38 19.57
N GLU A 22 2.24 -1.16 18.65
CA GLU A 22 3.19 -2.14 18.09
C GLU A 22 2.54 -3.36 17.41
N TRP A 23 1.25 -3.27 17.07
CA TRP A 23 0.56 -4.33 16.35
C TRP A 23 0.95 -4.34 14.88
N GLN A 24 1.43 -5.49 14.42
CA GLN A 24 1.82 -5.70 13.03
C GLN A 24 0.62 -6.19 12.20
N TYR A 25 0.32 -5.50 11.11
CA TYR A 25 -0.70 -5.88 10.15
C TYR A 25 -0.17 -5.79 8.72
N THR A 26 -0.74 -6.58 7.83
CA THR A 26 -0.37 -6.58 6.41
C THR A 26 -0.66 -5.20 5.83
N CYS A 27 0.33 -4.62 5.14
CA CYS A 27 0.18 -3.31 4.52
C CYS A 27 -0.87 -3.38 3.41
N THR A 28 -2.03 -2.76 3.64
CA THR A 28 -3.15 -2.75 2.68
C THR A 28 -2.83 -1.95 1.40
N VAL A 29 -1.83 -1.08 1.44
CA VAL A 29 -1.43 -0.23 0.32
C VAL A 29 -0.69 -1.03 -0.76
N CYS A 30 0.17 -1.97 -0.36
CA CYS A 30 0.85 -2.89 -1.28
C CYS A 30 0.31 -4.33 -1.23
N GLY A 31 -0.71 -4.59 -0.40
CA GLY A 31 -1.25 -5.95 -0.20
C GLY A 31 -0.34 -6.89 0.59
N GLY A 32 0.77 -6.39 1.16
CA GLY A 32 1.76 -7.20 1.87
C GLY A 32 3.09 -7.40 1.15
N ASP A 33 3.21 -6.94 -0.09
CA ASP A 33 4.40 -7.17 -0.91
C ASP A 33 5.59 -6.25 -0.59
N GLY A 34 5.35 -5.11 0.07
CA GLY A 34 6.39 -4.11 0.36
C GLY A 34 6.88 -3.31 -0.85
N SER A 35 6.64 -3.81 -2.06
CA SER A 35 6.94 -3.11 -3.31
C SER A 35 5.83 -3.36 -4.32
N PHE A 36 5.60 -2.37 -5.17
CA PHE A 36 4.79 -2.53 -6.36
C PHE A 36 5.67 -3.23 -7.40
N LEU A 37 5.16 -4.22 -8.14
CA LEU A 37 5.92 -4.84 -9.22
C LEU A 37 5.79 -3.99 -10.49
N PRO A 38 6.86 -3.78 -11.27
CA PRO A 38 6.78 -3.05 -12.53
C PRO A 38 6.06 -3.93 -13.55
N GLY A 39 4.73 -3.76 -13.64
CA GLY A 39 3.84 -4.62 -14.43
C GLY A 39 2.57 -5.02 -13.68
N ASP A 40 2.59 -4.93 -12.34
CA ASP A 40 1.36 -4.81 -11.58
C ASP A 40 0.76 -3.47 -11.97
N ARG A 41 -0.46 -3.50 -12.51
CA ARG A 41 -1.17 -2.27 -12.80
C ARG A 41 -1.23 -1.50 -11.48
N ALA A 42 -0.60 -0.32 -11.43
CA ALA A 42 -0.75 0.63 -10.33
C ALA A 42 -2.21 1.11 -10.17
N GLU A 43 -3.10 0.64 -11.04
CA GLU A 43 -4.53 0.78 -10.93
C GLU A 43 -5.04 -0.30 -9.96
N PRO A 44 -5.68 0.05 -8.84
CA PRO A 44 -6.41 -0.94 -8.08
C PRO A 44 -7.37 -1.64 -9.05
N ALA A 45 -7.40 -2.97 -9.04
CA ALA A 45 -8.24 -3.77 -9.95
C ALA A 45 -9.75 -3.45 -9.84
N ARG A 46 -10.12 -2.53 -8.94
CA ARG A 46 -11.46 -2.01 -8.69
C ARG A 46 -11.33 -0.52 -8.36
N PRO A 47 -12.10 0.38 -9.00
CA PRO A 47 -12.19 1.76 -8.55
C PRO A 47 -12.76 1.76 -7.14
N ILE A 48 -11.95 2.16 -6.17
CA ILE A 48 -12.35 2.28 -4.77
C ILE A 48 -12.91 3.70 -4.61
N ASN A 49 -14.23 3.81 -4.42
CA ASN A 49 -14.86 5.11 -4.19
C ASN A 49 -14.48 5.56 -2.77
N VAL A 50 -13.77 6.68 -2.69
CA VAL A 50 -13.37 7.31 -1.42
C VAL A 50 -13.96 8.71 -1.34
N ASP A 51 -14.38 9.10 -0.14
CA ASP A 51 -14.91 10.43 0.16
C ASP A 51 -13.78 11.48 0.25
N GLU A 52 -14.13 12.77 0.37
CA GLU A 52 -13.19 13.90 0.53
C GLU A 52 -12.20 13.76 1.71
N ASN A 53 -12.50 12.88 2.67
CA ASN A 53 -11.62 12.53 3.79
C ASN A 53 -10.80 11.24 3.57
N ASN A 54 -10.72 10.73 2.33
CA ASN A 54 -10.00 9.51 1.96
C ASN A 54 -10.48 8.27 2.74
N ARG A 55 -11.76 8.25 3.11
CA ARG A 55 -12.44 7.11 3.76
C ARG A 55 -13.07 6.23 2.70
N LEU A 56 -12.84 4.93 2.83
CA LEU A 56 -13.50 3.90 2.02
C LEU A 56 -15.00 3.91 2.35
N LEU A 57 -15.84 4.16 1.34
CA LEU A 57 -17.30 4.01 1.43
C LEU A 57 -17.65 2.60 0.95
N ASP A 58 -18.19 1.76 1.84
CA ASP A 58 -18.80 0.46 1.51
C ASP A 58 -20.20 0.65 0.90
#